data_AF-A0AAE1PUZ3-F1
#
_entry.id   AF-A0AAE1PUZ3-F1
#
_cell.length_a   1.000
_cell.length_b   1.000
_cell.length_c   1.000
_cell.angle_alpha   90.00
_cell.angle_beta   90.00
_cell.angle_gamma   90.00
#
_symmetry.space_group_name_H-M   'P 1'
#
loop_
_entity.id
_entity.type
_entity.pdbx_description
1 polymer ?
#
loop_
_entity_poly.entity_id
_entity_poly.type
_entity_poly.pdbx_seq_one_letter_code
_entity_poly.pdbx_strand_id
1 'polypeptide(L)' 'MAGLIKAKVPQAEVTGFVGRRSSFEVTVNETVIHSKLERGGFPEFTEVVEIVAAAEAGGSIKKVDKVQSSCTVL' A
#
# COMPACT_ATOMS: atom_id res chain seq x y z
N MET A 1 -1.61 8.42 2.72
CA MET A 1 -2.05 7.04 2.44
C MET A 1 -3.13 6.54 3.39
N ALA A 2 -2.91 6.47 4.71
CA ALA A 2 -3.90 5.92 5.66
C ALA A 2 -5.30 6.57 5.59
N GLY A 3 -5.38 7.89 5.39
CA GLY A 3 -6.66 8.60 5.26
C GLY A 3 -7.48 8.20 4.03
N LEU A 4 -6.82 7.92 2.89
CA LEU A 4 -7.50 7.47 1.66
C LEU A 4 -8.09 6.07 1.84
N ILE A 5 -7.36 5.18 2.51
CA ILE A 5 -7.81 3.83 2.82
C ILE A 5 -9.04 3.90 3.73
N LYS A 6 -8.97 4.66 4.83
CA LYS A 6 -10.12 4.83 5.74
C LYS A 6 -11.34 5.49 5.09
N ALA A 7 -11.14 6.37 4.11
CA ALA A 7 -12.25 6.98 3.37
C ALA A 7 -12.98 5.97 2.48
N LYS A 8 -12.26 4.99 1.92
CA LYS A 8 -12.85 3.96 1.05
C LYS A 8 -13.33 2.72 1.83
N VAL A 9 -12.56 2.33 2.83
CA VAL A 9 -12.78 1.16 3.69
C VAL A 9 -12.64 1.63 5.15
N PRO A 10 -13.71 2.17 5.76
CA PRO A 10 -13.65 2.70 7.13
C PRO A 10 -13.39 1.62 8.18
N GLN A 11 -13.70 0.35 7.86
CA GLN A 11 -13.40 -0.82 8.69
C GLN A 11 -11.93 -1.25 8.62
N ALA A 12 -11.13 -0.70 7.68
CA ALA A 12 -9.75 -1.11 7.52
C ALA A 12 -8.88 -0.54 8.64
N GLU A 13 -8.21 -1.43 9.38
CA GLU A 13 -7.19 -1.05 10.33
C GLU A 13 -5.85 -0.83 9.61
N VAL A 14 -5.40 0.42 9.59
CA VAL A 14 -4.11 0.79 8.99
C VAL A 14 -3.09 0.95 10.10
N THR A 15 -2.18 0.00 10.22
CA THR A 15 -1.00 0.10 11.10
C THR A 15 0.24 0.45 10.27
N GLY A 16 1.14 1.22 10.87
CA GLY A 16 2.39 1.63 10.24
C GLY A 16 3.54 1.39 11.21
N PHE A 17 4.50 0.57 10.80
CA PHE A 17 5.73 0.36 11.55
C PHE A 17 6.88 1.08 10.84
N VAL A 18 7.72 1.77 11.62
CA VAL A 18 8.95 2.38 11.08
C VAL A 18 10.02 1.30 11.02
N GLY A 19 10.18 0.72 9.83
CA GLY A 19 11.22 -0.27 9.54
C GLY A 19 12.62 0.35 9.37
N ARG A 20 13.50 -0.41 8.71
CA ARG A 20 14.85 0.03 8.36
C ARG A 20 14.80 1.32 7.52
N ARG A 21 15.74 2.24 7.76
CA ARG A 21 15.84 3.50 6.99
C ARG A 21 15.77 3.20 5.48
N SER A 22 14.90 3.94 4.78
CA SER A 22 14.66 3.85 3.34
C SER A 22 13.83 2.67 2.80
N SER A 23 13.43 1.70 3.64
CA SER A 23 12.46 0.67 3.22
C SER A 23 11.02 1.15 3.35
N PHE A 24 10.15 0.69 2.44
CA PHE A 24 8.70 0.88 2.55
C PHE A 24 8.01 -0.35 1.97
N GLU A 25 7.33 -1.09 2.82
CA GLU A 25 6.62 -2.31 2.46
C GLU A 25 5.15 -2.15 2.83
N VAL A 26 4.26 -2.62 1.95
CA VAL A 26 2.83 -2.57 2.16
C VAL A 26 2.32 -3.99 2.24
N THR A 27 1.70 -4.31 3.37
CA THR A 27 1.12 -5.62 3.66
C THR A 27 -0.38 -5.46 3.85
N VAL A 28 -1.18 -6.33 3.22
CA VAL A 28 -2.63 -6.38 3.33
C VAL A 28 -3.03 -7.81 3.65
N ASN A 29 -3.78 -8.05 4.72
CA ASN A 29 -4.18 -9.40 5.16
C ASN A 29 -2.99 -10.38 5.15
N GLU A 30 -1.90 -10.00 5.83
CA GLU A 30 -0.68 -10.81 5.97
C GLU A 30 0.12 -11.05 4.67
N THR A 31 -0.33 -10.50 3.54
CA THR A 31 0.34 -10.63 2.23
C THR A 31 1.04 -9.33 1.84
N VAL A 32 2.34 -9.40 1.53
CA VAL A 32 3.09 -8.25 1.03
C VAL A 32 2.71 -7.97 -0.42
N ILE A 33 2.03 -6.85 -0.64
CA ILE A 33 1.56 -6.43 -1.96
C ILE A 33 2.53 -5.52 -2.68
N HIS A 34 3.45 -4.87 -1.95
CA HIS A 34 4.43 -3.96 -2.52
C HIS A 34 5.69 -3.85 -1.66
N SER A 35 6.85 -3.80 -2.31
CA SER A 35 8.13 -3.48 -1.68
C SER A 35 8.84 -2.37 -2.44
N LYS A 36 9.12 -1.26 -1.76
CA LYS A 36 9.86 -0.13 -2.32
C LYS A 36 11.30 -0.49 -2.65
N LEU A 37 11.92 -1.42 -1.92
CA LEU A 37 13.28 -1.86 -2.23
C LEU A 37 13.35 -2.61 -3.56
N GLU A 38 12.32 -3.39 -3.88
CA GLU A 38 12.23 -4.13 -5.14
C GLU A 38 11.84 -3.21 -6.31
N ARG A 39 10.90 -2.30 -6.08
CA ARG A 39 10.33 -1.45 -7.14
C ARG A 39 10.99 -0.08 -7.31
N GLY A 40 11.85 0.33 -6.37
CA GLY A 40 12.54 1.62 -6.39
C GLY A 40 11.68 2.84 -6.06
N GLY A 41 10.41 2.67 -5.67
CA GLY A 41 9.46 3.77 -5.48
C GLY A 41 8.30 3.47 -4.55
N PHE A 42 7.57 4.51 -4.17
CA PHE A 42 6.31 4.37 -3.42
C PHE A 42 5.23 3.75 -4.32
N PRO A 43 4.34 2.91 -3.79
CA PRO A 43 3.24 2.36 -4.58
C PRO A 43 2.24 3.45 -4.96
N GLU A 44 1.47 3.20 -6.01
CA GLU A 44 0.34 4.05 -6.40
C GLU A 44 -0.80 3.93 -5.38
N PHE A 45 -1.21 5.06 -4.79
CA PHE A 45 -2.14 5.06 -3.65
C PHE A 45 -3.54 4.54 -4.02
N THR A 46 -4.04 4.82 -5.21
CA THR A 46 -5.34 4.37 -5.71
C THR A 46 -5.35 2.86 -5.84
N GLU A 47 -4.33 2.31 -6.49
CA GLU A 47 -4.18 0.86 -6.69
C GLU A 47 -4.11 0.11 -5.34
N VAL A 48 -3.39 0.65 -4.35
CA VAL A 48 -3.40 0.06 -3.00
C VAL A 48 -4.78 0.10 -2.37
N VAL A 49 -5.51 1.22 -2.47
CA VAL A 49 -6.85 1.35 -1.89
C VAL A 49 -7.83 0.36 -2.54
N GLU A 50 -7.75 0.16 -3.86
CA GLU A 50 -8.55 -0.85 -4.56
C GLU A 50 -8.22 -2.27 -4.12
N ILE A 51 -6.94 -2.59 -3.92
CA ILE A 51 -6.51 -3.90 -3.41
C ILE A 51 -7.02 -4.11 -1.98
N VAL A 52 -6.94 -3.10 -1.11
CA VAL A 52 -7.45 -3.20 0.27
C VAL A 52 -8.97 -3.40 0.26
N ALA A 53 -9.72 -2.67 -0.57
CA ALA A 53 -11.17 -2.85 -0.71
C ALA A 53 -11.53 -4.25 -1.26
N ALA A 54 -10.78 -4.74 -2.25
CA ALA A 54 -10.97 -6.09 -2.78
C ALA A 54 -10.64 -7.17 -1.73
N ALA A 55 -9.59 -6.95 -0.93
CA ALA A 55 -9.19 -7.86 0.14
C ALA A 55 -10.23 -7.90 1.28
N GLU A 56 -10.86 -6.77 1.59
CA GLU A 56 -11.96 -6.71 2.55
C GLU A 56 -13.19 -7.49 2.07
N ALA A 57 -13.51 -7.40 0.78
CA ALA A 57 -14.58 -8.19 0.16
C ALA A 57 -14.29 -9.71 0.03
N GLY A 58 -13.16 -10.19 0.57
CA GLY A 58 -12.72 -11.60 0.45
C GLY A 58 -12.14 -11.94 -0.93
N GLY A 59 -11.83 -10.94 -1.74
CA GLY A 59 -11.21 -11.09 -3.06
C GLY A 59 -9.71 -11.42 -2.98
N SER A 60 -9.15 -11.86 -4.11
CA SER A 60 -7.73 -12.19 -4.21
C SER A 60 -6.86 -10.94 -4.08
N ILE A 61 -5.98 -10.93 -3.08
CA ILE A 61 -4.98 -9.87 -2.89
C ILE A 61 -3.98 -9.91 -4.05
N LYS A 62 -3.91 -8.84 -4.82
CA LYS A 62 -2.95 -8.70 -5.94
C LYS A 62 -1.77 -7.83 -5.51
N LYS A 63 -0.62 -8.07 -6.13
CA LYS A 63 0.53 -7.16 -6.00
C LYS A 63 0.22 -5.88 -6.77
N VAL A 64 0.50 -4.74 -6.15
CA VAL A 64 0.55 -3.45 -6.85
C VAL A 64 1.60 -3.60 -7.92
N ASP A 65 1.42 -3.09 -9.15
CA ASP A 65 2.47 -3.04 -10.18
C ASP A 65 3.02 -1.63 -10.39
N LYS A 66 2.17 -0.62 -10.16
CA LYS A 66 2.54 0.78 -10.35
C LYS A 66 3.26 1.38 -9.15
N VAL A 67 4.37 2.05 -9.43
CA VAL A 67 5.03 2.95 -8.48
C VAL A 67 4.86 4.40 -8.90
N GLN A 68 4.68 5.27 -7.91
CA GLN A 68 4.86 6.71 -8.09
C GLN A 68 6.35 7.00 -8.30
N SER A 69 6.68 7.32 -9.55
CA SER A 69 8.04 7.69 -9.97
C SER A 69 8.39 9.15 -9.66
N SER A 70 7.47 9.95 -9.10
CA SER A 70 7.74 11.36 -8.82
C SER A 70 8.53 11.52 -7.52
N CYS A 71 9.85 11.50 -7.64
CA CYS A 71 10.74 12.20 -6.73
C CYS A 71 10.35 13.68 -6.69
N THR A 72 9.60 14.09 -5.66
CA THR A 72 9.59 15.48 -5.22
C THR A 72 10.11 15.50 -3.81
N VAL A 73 11.39 15.83 -3.67
CA VAL A 73 11.91 16.40 -2.43
C VAL A 73 11.28 17.78 -2.35
N LEU A 74 10.44 17.99 -1.34
CA LEU A 74 9.86 19.30 -1.02
C LEU A 74 10.58 19.87 0.20
#